data_AF-A0A2Z7B7R5-F1
#
_entry.id   AF-A0A2Z7B7R5-F1
#
_cell.length_a   1.000
_cell.length_b   1.000
_cell.length_c   1.000
_cell.angle_alpha   90.00
_cell.angle_beta   90.00
_cell.angle_gamma   90.00
#
_symmetry.space_group_name_H-M   'P 1'
#
loop_
_entity.id
_entity.type
_entity.pdbx_description
1 polymer ?
#
loop_
_entity_poly.entity_id
_entity_poly.type
_entity_poly.pdbx_seq_one_letter_code
_entity_poly.pdbx_strand_id
1 'polypeptide(L)'
;MDKMSTVPMDVPTMWNSTYTMLAVACKFKKVFGRMTDNEQFAAYFEEVDGSEKKKRVGSPVEKDWEKAQVFVNFLKRFHDTTLQLSATKTITSTMIWEEIVSMKIVIDEIMPDTIDPSLQEVAKRMESKFRKYWGDIERVNKLVFLGYILDPRYKLQMIAIHLGDMKFDATKIQSFVEGLKNCLVELYHAYKANFPSDTFRGIDGGDVDKELMEMYKNDPVKLNYHLKMSHIRKTQNQVYYQTKLTSTCRILL
;
A
#
# COMPACT_ATOMS: atom_id res chain seq x y z
N MET A 1 -15.83 -26.54 -13.49
CA MET A 1 -16.79 -25.50 -13.02
C MET A 1 -16.39 -25.18 -11.61
N ASP A 2 -15.88 -23.96 -11.37
CA ASP A 2 -15.57 -23.54 -10.00
C ASP A 2 -16.86 -23.45 -9.18
N LYS A 3 -16.80 -24.03 -7.98
CA LYS A 3 -17.91 -24.17 -7.05
C LYS A 3 -18.43 -22.76 -6.68
N MET A 4 -19.63 -22.39 -7.14
CA MET A 4 -20.44 -21.23 -6.71
C MET A 4 -19.63 -19.96 -6.38
N SER A 5 -19.10 -19.28 -7.40
CA SER A 5 -18.56 -17.93 -7.22
C SER A 5 -19.72 -16.95 -6.98
N THR A 6 -20.12 -16.76 -5.73
CA THR A 6 -21.08 -15.72 -5.33
C THR A 6 -20.36 -14.41 -5.05
N VAL A 7 -21.00 -13.27 -5.33
CA VAL A 7 -20.49 -11.97 -4.90
C VAL A 7 -20.59 -11.88 -3.37
N PRO A 8 -19.48 -11.69 -2.63
CA PRO A 8 -19.52 -11.57 -1.19
C PRO A 8 -20.18 -10.26 -0.76
N MET A 9 -20.80 -10.26 0.41
CA MET A 9 -21.46 -9.06 0.95
C MET A 9 -20.43 -8.04 1.43
N ASP A 10 -20.63 -6.77 1.07
CA ASP A 10 -19.78 -5.68 1.55
C ASP A 10 -19.98 -5.42 3.05
N VAL A 11 -18.91 -4.96 3.69
CA VAL A 11 -18.94 -4.41 5.04
C VAL A 11 -18.48 -2.95 4.91
N PRO A 12 -19.39 -1.96 5.00
CA PRO A 12 -19.10 -0.57 4.62
C PRO A 12 -17.95 0.11 5.36
N THR A 13 -17.57 -0.41 6.53
CA THR A 13 -16.46 0.10 7.35
C THR A 13 -15.10 -0.52 6.97
N MET A 14 -15.09 -1.50 6.07
CA MET A 14 -13.93 -2.32 5.73
C MET A 14 -13.64 -2.32 4.22
N TRP A 15 -12.70 -1.49 3.81
CA TRP A 15 -12.16 -1.41 2.44
C TRP A 15 -11.76 -2.75 1.78
N ASN A 16 -11.33 -3.76 2.56
CA ASN A 16 -10.98 -5.09 2.05
C ASN A 16 -12.22 -5.89 1.65
N SER A 17 -13.32 -5.74 2.39
CA SER A 17 -14.61 -6.33 2.02
C SER A 17 -15.13 -5.69 0.74
N THR A 18 -15.08 -4.37 0.67
CA THR A 18 -15.48 -3.60 -0.51
C THR A 18 -14.66 -3.98 -1.75
N TYR A 19 -13.33 -4.10 -1.61
CA TYR A 19 -12.45 -4.59 -2.67
C TYR A 19 -12.89 -5.96 -3.18
N THR A 20 -13.09 -6.91 -2.25
CA THR A 20 -13.44 -8.29 -2.61
C THR A 20 -14.80 -8.35 -3.30
N MET A 21 -15.79 -7.63 -2.78
CA MET A 21 -17.11 -7.53 -3.42
C MET A 21 -16.98 -6.96 -4.84
N LEU A 22 -16.35 -5.79 -5.01
CA LEU A 22 -16.25 -5.15 -6.33
C LEU A 22 -15.44 -5.99 -7.32
N ALA A 23 -14.31 -6.56 -6.89
CA ALA A 23 -13.45 -7.37 -7.75
C ALA A 23 -14.16 -8.64 -8.26
N VAL A 24 -15.05 -9.22 -7.45
CA VAL A 24 -15.89 -10.36 -7.85
C VAL A 24 -17.07 -9.87 -8.70
N ALA A 25 -17.76 -8.80 -8.29
CA ALA A 25 -18.90 -8.24 -9.01
C ALA A 25 -18.54 -7.85 -10.46
N CYS A 26 -17.37 -7.23 -10.67
CA CYS A 26 -16.90 -6.89 -12.02
C CYS A 26 -16.78 -8.11 -12.95
N LYS A 27 -16.46 -9.30 -12.42
CA LYS A 27 -16.43 -10.56 -13.22
C LYS A 27 -17.84 -11.01 -13.63
N PHE A 28 -18.85 -10.60 -12.87
CA PHE A 28 -20.26 -10.91 -13.09
C PHE A 28 -21.03 -9.83 -13.85
N LYS A 29 -20.36 -8.81 -14.41
CA LYS A 29 -20.99 -7.72 -15.17
C LYS A 29 -22.09 -8.18 -16.15
N LYS A 30 -21.81 -9.23 -16.94
CA LYS A 30 -22.79 -9.81 -17.89
C LYS A 30 -24.01 -10.46 -17.21
N VAL A 31 -23.82 -11.03 -16.02
CA VAL A 31 -24.91 -11.64 -15.25
C VAL A 31 -25.83 -10.58 -14.68
N PHE A 32 -25.26 -9.51 -14.09
CA PHE A 32 -26.03 -8.36 -13.64
C PHE A 32 -26.82 -7.70 -14.77
N GLY A 33 -26.21 -7.54 -15.95
CA GLY A 33 -26.89 -6.99 -17.12
C GLY A 33 -28.09 -7.82 -17.61
N ARG A 34 -28.14 -9.12 -17.31
CA ARG A 34 -29.29 -9.99 -17.64
C ARG A 34 -30.38 -9.98 -16.56
N MET A 35 -30.14 -9.37 -15.40
CA MET A 35 -31.18 -9.29 -14.36
C MET A 35 -32.39 -8.51 -14.85
N THR A 36 -32.20 -7.52 -15.72
CA THR A 36 -33.31 -6.76 -16.33
C THR A 36 -34.17 -7.61 -17.27
N ASP A 37 -33.65 -8.72 -17.78
CA ASP A 37 -34.38 -9.62 -18.68
C ASP A 37 -35.32 -10.56 -17.92
N ASN A 38 -35.20 -10.61 -16.59
CA ASN A 38 -36.04 -11.43 -15.73
C ASN A 38 -37.13 -10.59 -15.08
N GLU A 39 -38.39 -10.97 -15.29
CA GLU A 39 -39.57 -10.23 -14.81
C GLU A 39 -39.58 -10.00 -13.28
N GLN A 40 -39.08 -10.96 -12.49
CA GLN A 40 -39.06 -10.83 -11.03
C GLN A 40 -38.07 -9.74 -10.59
N PHE A 41 -36.89 -9.70 -11.21
CA PHE A 41 -35.89 -8.67 -10.91
C PHE A 41 -36.30 -7.31 -11.46
N ALA A 42 -36.91 -7.25 -12.65
CA ALA A 42 -37.47 -6.02 -13.20
C ALA A 42 -38.56 -5.44 -12.28
N ALA A 43 -39.48 -6.28 -11.79
CA ALA A 43 -40.51 -5.87 -10.84
C ALA A 43 -39.88 -5.37 -9.51
N TYR A 44 -38.86 -6.06 -9.00
CA TYR A 44 -38.13 -5.64 -7.80
C TYR A 44 -37.51 -4.23 -7.96
N PHE A 45 -36.92 -3.92 -9.10
CA PHE A 45 -36.33 -2.59 -9.35
C PHE A 45 -37.40 -1.48 -9.47
N GLU A 46 -38.62 -1.85 -9.86
CA GLU A 46 -39.76 -0.94 -9.99
C GLU A 46 -40.50 -0.68 -8.66
N GLU A 47 -40.24 -1.49 -7.62
CA GLU A 47 -40.80 -1.26 -6.29
C GLU A 47 -40.36 0.11 -5.74
N VAL A 48 -41.30 0.81 -5.12
CA VAL A 48 -41.04 2.09 -4.46
C VAL A 48 -40.60 1.81 -3.03
N ASP A 49 -39.38 2.20 -2.69
CA ASP A 49 -38.90 2.11 -1.31
C ASP A 49 -39.71 3.09 -0.43
N GLY A 50 -40.38 2.55 0.59
CA GLY A 50 -41.26 3.30 1.48
C GLY A 50 -40.55 4.39 2.28
N SER A 51 -39.21 4.33 2.35
CA SER A 51 -38.38 5.34 3.01
C SER A 51 -38.10 6.58 2.13
N GLU A 52 -37.98 6.41 0.81
CA GLU A 52 -37.51 7.47 -0.09
C GLU A 52 -38.50 7.90 -1.18
N LYS A 53 -39.68 7.25 -1.30
CA LYS A 53 -40.65 7.46 -2.39
C LYS A 53 -40.01 7.39 -3.80
N LYS A 54 -38.94 6.62 -3.94
CA LYS A 54 -38.20 6.40 -5.19
C LYS A 54 -38.16 4.92 -5.52
N LYS A 55 -38.07 4.62 -6.82
CA LYS A 55 -37.81 3.27 -7.30
C LYS A 55 -36.47 2.78 -6.76
N ARG A 56 -36.36 1.47 -6.51
CA ARG A 56 -35.08 0.85 -6.13
C ARG A 56 -34.02 1.08 -7.22
N VAL A 57 -32.75 1.05 -6.83
CA VAL A 57 -31.64 1.16 -7.78
C VAL A 57 -31.66 -0.07 -8.69
N GLY A 58 -31.76 0.18 -10.00
CA GLY A 58 -31.76 -0.85 -11.04
C GLY A 58 -30.41 -1.55 -11.23
N SER A 59 -30.33 -2.42 -12.25
CA SER A 59 -29.06 -3.04 -12.64
C SER A 59 -27.97 -1.99 -12.92
N PRO A 60 -26.71 -2.21 -12.52
CA PRO A 60 -25.62 -1.28 -12.79
C PRO A 60 -25.42 -1.04 -14.29
N VAL A 61 -25.22 0.23 -14.67
CA VAL A 61 -24.97 0.64 -16.05
C VAL A 61 -23.47 0.66 -16.37
N GLU A 62 -23.10 0.84 -17.65
CA GLU A 62 -21.70 0.82 -18.09
C GLU A 62 -20.79 1.75 -17.28
N LYS A 63 -21.26 2.97 -17.00
CA LYS A 63 -20.55 3.95 -16.20
C LYS A 63 -20.28 3.50 -14.76
N ASP A 64 -21.18 2.71 -14.18
CA ASP A 64 -20.98 2.15 -12.83
C ASP A 64 -19.85 1.12 -12.84
N TRP A 65 -19.74 0.32 -13.91
CA TRP A 65 -18.68 -0.67 -14.07
C TRP A 65 -17.31 -0.03 -14.30
N GLU A 66 -17.25 1.04 -15.11
CA GLU A 66 -16.03 1.83 -15.29
C GLU A 66 -15.53 2.37 -13.95
N LYS A 67 -16.45 2.96 -13.18
CA LYS A 67 -16.16 3.47 -11.84
C LYS A 67 -15.74 2.35 -10.88
N ALA A 68 -16.47 1.24 -10.84
CA ALA A 68 -16.13 0.09 -10.00
C ALA A 68 -14.72 -0.42 -10.32
N GLN A 69 -14.32 -0.47 -11.60
CA GLN A 69 -12.99 -0.91 -12.00
C GLN A 69 -11.89 0.03 -11.50
N VAL A 70 -12.13 1.35 -11.54
CA VAL A 70 -11.21 2.36 -10.98
C VAL A 70 -11.03 2.14 -9.48
N PHE A 71 -12.13 1.93 -8.74
CA PHE A 71 -12.09 1.64 -7.31
C PHE A 71 -11.39 0.33 -6.99
N VAL A 72 -11.63 -0.74 -7.77
CA VAL A 72 -10.93 -2.03 -7.61
C VAL A 72 -9.43 -1.85 -7.77
N ASN A 73 -8.99 -1.11 -8.79
CA ASN A 73 -7.56 -0.88 -9.03
C ASN A 73 -6.90 -0.10 -7.89
N PHE A 74 -7.58 0.93 -7.36
CA PHE A 74 -7.11 1.70 -6.22
C PHE A 74 -7.05 0.86 -4.93
N LEU A 75 -8.14 0.17 -4.59
CA LEU A 75 -8.25 -0.61 -3.36
C LEU A 75 -7.36 -1.86 -3.35
N LYS A 76 -6.98 -2.36 -4.53
CA LYS A 76 -6.11 -3.52 -4.69
C LYS A 76 -4.83 -3.40 -3.88
N ARG A 77 -4.17 -2.24 -3.87
CA ARG A 77 -2.89 -2.09 -3.15
C ARG A 77 -3.04 -2.36 -1.65
N PHE A 78 -4.13 -1.90 -1.06
CA PHE A 78 -4.41 -2.02 0.36
C PHE A 78 -4.85 -3.43 0.75
N HIS A 79 -5.64 -4.06 -0.12
CA HIS A 79 -5.97 -5.47 0.02
C HIS A 79 -4.71 -6.35 -0.03
N ASP A 80 -3.87 -6.17 -1.05
CA ASP A 80 -2.65 -6.96 -1.23
C ASP A 80 -1.67 -6.73 -0.05
N THR A 81 -1.56 -5.48 0.43
CA THR A 81 -0.81 -5.15 1.66
C THR A 81 -1.36 -5.90 2.87
N THR A 82 -2.68 -5.87 3.08
CA THR A 82 -3.30 -6.57 4.22
C THR A 82 -3.01 -8.06 4.15
N LEU A 83 -3.17 -8.68 2.98
CA LEU A 83 -2.92 -10.10 2.78
C LEU A 83 -1.46 -10.46 3.08
N GLN A 84 -0.53 -9.65 2.59
CA GLN A 84 0.90 -9.85 2.79
C GLN A 84 1.32 -9.70 4.26
N LEU A 85 0.78 -8.71 4.97
CA LEU A 85 1.08 -8.49 6.40
C LEU A 85 0.32 -9.44 7.33
N SER A 86 -0.75 -10.08 6.85
CA SER A 86 -1.50 -11.09 7.59
C SER A 86 -0.88 -12.49 7.49
N ALA A 87 0.18 -12.66 6.70
CA ALA A 87 0.86 -13.93 6.55
C ALA A 87 1.56 -14.34 7.86
N THR A 88 1.19 -15.51 8.40
CA THR A 88 1.73 -16.01 9.67
C THR A 88 3.00 -16.85 9.54
N LYS A 89 3.34 -17.27 8.31
CA LYS A 89 4.45 -18.18 8.02
C LYS A 89 5.70 -17.49 7.45
N THR A 90 5.65 -16.18 7.30
CA THR A 90 6.72 -15.38 6.71
C THR A 90 7.09 -14.24 7.65
N ILE A 91 8.36 -13.85 7.66
CA ILE A 91 8.81 -12.69 8.44
C ILE A 91 8.20 -11.44 7.80
N THR A 92 7.28 -10.80 8.51
CA THR A 92 6.61 -9.58 8.03
C THR A 92 7.31 -8.30 8.49
N SER A 93 8.08 -8.36 9.59
CA SER A 93 8.72 -7.18 10.20
C SER A 93 9.60 -6.39 9.23
N THR A 94 10.30 -7.09 8.32
CA THR A 94 11.20 -6.49 7.33
C THR A 94 10.43 -5.85 6.16
N MET A 95 9.14 -6.12 5.99
CA MET A 95 8.32 -5.64 4.86
C MET A 95 7.33 -4.54 5.25
N ILE A 96 6.97 -4.45 6.54
CA ILE A 96 5.94 -3.51 7.02
C ILE A 96 6.19 -2.09 6.54
N TRP A 97 7.43 -1.59 6.64
CA TRP A 97 7.76 -0.22 6.23
C TRP A 97 7.54 0.02 4.74
N GLU A 98 8.01 -0.89 3.87
CA GLU A 98 7.83 -0.75 2.42
C GLU A 98 6.35 -0.78 2.02
N GLU A 99 5.55 -1.62 2.66
CA GLU A 99 4.11 -1.70 2.41
C GLU A 99 3.39 -0.40 2.83
N ILE A 100 3.75 0.19 3.97
CA ILE A 100 3.22 1.49 4.41
C ILE A 100 3.57 2.58 3.41
N VAL A 101 4.82 2.64 2.97
CA VAL A 101 5.30 3.61 1.98
C VAL A 101 4.50 3.49 0.69
N SER A 102 4.30 2.27 0.23
CA SER A 102 3.61 2.03 -1.03
C SER A 102 2.11 2.33 -0.97
N MET A 103 1.45 2.04 0.15
CA MET A 103 0.08 2.51 0.40
C MET A 103 -0.01 4.04 0.33
N LYS A 104 0.96 4.75 0.92
CA LYS A 104 1.00 6.22 0.89
C LYS A 104 1.17 6.78 -0.52
N ILE A 105 2.06 6.18 -1.32
CA ILE A 105 2.27 6.59 -2.72
C ILE A 105 0.96 6.49 -3.52
N VAL A 106 0.22 5.37 -3.39
CA VAL A 106 -1.06 5.20 -4.09
C VAL A 106 -2.09 6.23 -3.66
N ILE A 107 -2.12 6.63 -2.39
CA ILE A 107 -2.99 7.73 -1.93
C ILE A 107 -2.58 9.03 -2.62
N ASP A 108 -1.29 9.37 -2.59
CA ASP A 108 -0.77 10.63 -3.12
C ASP A 108 -0.92 10.78 -4.63
N GLU A 109 -0.92 9.68 -5.37
CA GLU A 109 -1.17 9.68 -6.83
C GLU A 109 -2.62 10.03 -7.18
N ILE A 110 -3.57 9.63 -6.33
CA ILE A 110 -5.01 9.88 -6.53
C ILE A 110 -5.44 11.25 -6.01
N MET A 111 -4.77 11.78 -4.99
CA MET A 111 -5.10 13.09 -4.40
C MET A 111 -5.18 14.25 -5.40
N PRO A 112 -4.25 14.42 -6.36
CA PRO A 112 -4.34 15.48 -7.37
C PRO A 112 -5.27 15.12 -8.56
N ASP A 113 -5.74 13.87 -8.66
CA ASP A 113 -6.59 13.45 -9.77
C ASP A 113 -7.99 14.08 -9.66
N THR A 114 -8.37 14.85 -10.68
CA THR A 114 -9.67 15.52 -10.78
C THR A 114 -10.68 14.77 -11.65
N ILE A 115 -10.27 13.66 -12.28
CA ILE A 115 -11.10 12.89 -13.21
C ILE A 115 -12.24 12.19 -12.47
N ASP A 116 -11.98 11.64 -11.28
CA ASP A 116 -13.00 11.03 -10.42
C ASP A 116 -13.06 11.72 -9.05
N PRO A 117 -13.92 12.73 -8.87
CA PRO A 117 -14.09 13.44 -7.60
C PRO A 117 -14.47 12.52 -6.43
N SER A 118 -15.15 11.41 -6.71
CA SER A 118 -15.58 10.49 -5.66
C SER A 118 -14.43 9.60 -5.18
N LEU A 119 -13.55 9.15 -6.09
CA LEU A 119 -12.33 8.46 -5.70
C LEU A 119 -11.39 9.41 -4.94
N GLN A 120 -11.28 10.66 -5.37
CA GLN A 120 -10.50 11.68 -4.69
C GLN A 120 -10.98 11.88 -3.24
N GLU A 121 -12.29 11.94 -3.00
CA GLU A 121 -12.85 12.03 -1.66
C GLU A 121 -12.52 10.80 -0.79
N VAL A 122 -12.55 9.60 -1.37
CA VAL A 122 -12.11 8.38 -0.66
C VAL A 122 -10.62 8.44 -0.32
N ALA A 123 -9.77 8.87 -1.27
CA ALA A 123 -8.34 9.05 -1.04
C ALA A 123 -8.06 10.06 0.09
N LYS A 124 -8.77 11.21 0.13
CA LYS A 124 -8.67 12.20 1.22
C LYS A 124 -9.00 11.61 2.59
N ARG A 125 -10.09 10.83 2.68
CA ARG A 125 -10.48 10.17 3.93
C ARG A 125 -9.45 9.14 4.37
N MET A 126 -8.89 8.40 3.42
CA MET A 126 -7.83 7.43 3.67
C MET A 126 -6.51 8.10 4.08
N GLU A 127 -6.17 9.24 3.47
CA GLU A 127 -5.03 10.06 3.87
C GLU A 127 -5.18 10.58 5.31
N SER A 128 -6.38 11.04 5.67
CA SER A 128 -6.67 11.48 7.05
C SER A 128 -6.43 10.35 8.07
N LYS A 129 -6.90 9.13 7.76
CA LYS A 129 -6.60 7.95 8.58
C LYS A 129 -5.12 7.61 8.60
N PHE A 130 -4.43 7.70 7.47
CA PHE A 130 -2.99 7.48 7.39
C PHE A 130 -2.23 8.46 8.30
N ARG A 131 -2.51 9.76 8.18
CA ARG A 131 -1.87 10.82 8.98
C ARG A 131 -2.11 10.66 10.48
N LYS A 132 -3.26 10.10 10.89
CA LYS A 132 -3.53 9.81 12.30
C LYS A 132 -2.49 8.88 12.93
N TYR A 133 -1.97 7.91 12.18
CA TYR A 133 -1.01 6.92 12.68
C TYR A 133 0.44 7.22 12.28
N TRP A 134 0.64 7.76 11.07
CA TRP A 134 1.95 7.91 10.45
C TRP A 134 2.32 9.37 10.16
N GLY A 135 1.44 10.33 10.42
CA GLY A 135 1.65 11.74 10.11
C GLY A 135 2.60 12.48 11.05
N ASP A 136 2.95 11.86 12.18
CA ASP A 136 3.94 12.37 13.13
C ASP A 136 4.95 11.29 13.45
N ILE A 137 6.06 11.27 12.68
CA ILE A 137 7.10 10.23 12.75
C ILE A 137 7.74 10.10 14.13
N GLU A 138 7.72 11.15 14.94
CA GLU A 138 8.29 11.12 16.30
C GLU A 138 7.44 10.27 17.26
N ARG A 139 6.14 10.11 16.97
CA ARG A 139 5.20 9.30 17.77
C ARG A 139 5.05 7.87 17.27
N VAL A 140 5.65 7.54 16.13
CA VAL A 140 5.54 6.22 15.51
C VAL A 140 6.46 5.24 16.25
N ASN A 141 6.03 3.99 16.35
CA ASN A 141 6.85 2.93 16.95
C ASN A 141 8.11 2.67 16.11
N LYS A 142 9.27 3.02 16.69
CA LYS A 142 10.60 2.82 16.07
C LYS A 142 10.89 1.37 15.70
N LEU A 143 10.27 0.38 16.35
CA LEU A 143 10.47 -1.04 16.05
C LEU A 143 10.14 -1.42 14.60
N VAL A 144 9.19 -0.72 13.96
CA VAL A 144 8.87 -0.95 12.54
C VAL A 144 10.07 -0.64 11.65
N PHE A 145 10.81 0.41 11.98
CA PHE A 145 11.98 0.85 11.24
C PHE A 145 13.22 0.02 11.60
N LEU A 146 13.37 -0.33 12.88
CA LEU A 146 14.44 -1.23 13.34
C LEU A 146 14.30 -2.61 12.68
N GLY A 147 13.10 -3.18 12.64
CA GLY A 147 12.83 -4.44 11.94
C GLY A 147 13.17 -4.38 10.45
N TYR A 148 12.92 -3.23 9.81
CA TYR A 148 13.30 -3.00 8.41
C TYR A 148 14.81 -2.95 8.20
N ILE A 149 15.56 -2.18 8.98
CA ILE A 149 17.01 -1.99 8.79
C ILE A 149 17.89 -3.11 9.35
N LEU A 150 17.34 -3.96 10.24
CA LEU A 150 18.04 -5.17 10.68
C LEU A 150 18.13 -6.23 9.59
N ASP A 151 17.32 -6.11 8.53
CA ASP A 151 17.54 -6.87 7.31
C ASP A 151 18.69 -6.24 6.51
N PRO A 152 19.77 -6.99 6.26
CA PRO A 152 20.99 -6.45 5.65
C PRO A 152 20.79 -5.91 4.23
N ARG A 153 19.64 -6.20 3.60
CA ARG A 153 19.29 -5.66 2.28
C ARG A 153 18.90 -4.18 2.33
N TYR A 154 18.53 -3.68 3.51
CA TYR A 154 18.01 -2.33 3.69
C TYR A 154 18.94 -1.49 4.55
N LYS A 155 18.93 -0.17 4.31
CA LYS A 155 19.81 0.77 5.01
C LYS A 155 19.03 1.91 5.64
N LEU A 156 19.59 2.52 6.68
CA LEU A 156 19.03 3.72 7.34
C LEU A 156 18.74 4.85 6.34
N GLN A 157 19.58 5.05 5.32
CA GLN A 157 19.36 6.07 4.31
C GLN A 157 18.07 5.84 3.50
N MET A 158 17.61 4.59 3.35
CA MET A 158 16.35 4.31 2.64
C MET A 158 15.15 4.86 3.42
N ILE A 159 15.19 4.82 4.76
CA ILE A 159 14.13 5.44 5.58
C ILE A 159 14.09 6.94 5.34
N ALA A 160 15.25 7.60 5.32
CA ALA A 160 15.33 9.04 5.05
C ALA A 160 14.74 9.40 3.67
N ILE A 161 15.04 8.59 2.65
CA ILE A 161 14.48 8.77 1.29
C ILE A 161 12.97 8.60 1.30
N HIS A 162 12.47 7.50 1.89
CA HIS A 162 11.02 7.23 1.94
C HIS A 162 10.26 8.34 2.68
N LEU A 163 10.79 8.84 3.79
CA LEU A 163 10.20 9.96 4.52
C LEU A 163 10.24 11.27 3.71
N GLY A 164 11.32 11.50 2.96
CA GLY A 164 11.41 12.64 2.05
C GLY A 164 10.40 12.57 0.91
N ASP A 165 10.19 11.38 0.33
CA ASP A 165 9.17 11.14 -0.69
C ASP A 165 7.76 11.40 -0.16
N MET A 166 7.51 11.04 1.11
CA MET A 166 6.28 11.36 1.85
C MET A 166 6.15 12.83 2.30
N LYS A 167 7.11 13.69 1.93
CA LYS A 167 7.11 15.13 2.23
C LYS A 167 7.20 15.47 3.72
N PHE A 168 7.88 14.64 4.52
CA PHE A 168 8.24 15.03 5.88
C PHE A 168 9.31 16.12 5.89
N ASP A 169 9.31 16.92 6.95
CA ASP A 169 10.30 17.98 7.15
C ASP A 169 11.72 17.40 7.27
N ALA A 170 12.68 18.04 6.60
CA ALA A 170 14.05 17.54 6.53
C ALA A 170 14.74 17.48 7.90
N THR A 171 14.48 18.44 8.80
CA THR A 171 15.06 18.46 10.14
C THR A 171 14.49 17.34 11.00
N LYS A 172 13.17 17.08 10.89
CA LYS A 172 12.51 15.96 11.55
C LYS A 172 13.04 14.62 11.03
N ILE A 173 13.23 14.47 9.72
CA ILE A 173 13.81 13.26 9.13
C ILE A 173 15.21 13.01 9.69
N GLN A 174 16.07 14.03 9.72
CA GLN A 174 17.43 13.90 10.22
C GLN A 174 17.46 13.48 11.69
N SER A 175 16.68 14.16 12.54
CA SER A 175 16.55 13.83 13.97
C SER A 175 16.05 12.40 14.18
N PHE A 176 15.03 11.98 13.42
CA PHE A 176 14.46 10.66 13.52
C PHE A 176 15.45 9.55 13.12
N VAL A 177 16.18 9.74 12.01
CA VAL A 177 17.18 8.77 11.52
C VAL A 177 18.36 8.65 12.48
N GLU A 178 18.84 9.76 13.06
CA GLU A 178 19.89 9.70 14.08
C GLU A 178 19.38 8.98 15.34
N GLY A 179 18.13 9.23 15.73
CA GLY A 179 17.48 8.49 16.82
C GLY A 179 17.40 6.99 16.56
N LEU A 180 17.11 6.54 15.34
CA LEU A 180 17.11 5.12 14.97
C LEU A 180 18.52 4.50 15.03
N LYS A 181 19.53 5.26 14.56
CA LYS A 181 20.92 4.84 14.61
C LYS A 181 21.39 4.64 16.05
N ASN A 182 21.06 5.57 16.95
CA ASN A 182 21.36 5.42 18.37
C ASN A 182 20.69 4.18 18.97
N CYS A 183 19.42 3.93 18.65
CA CYS A 183 18.74 2.70 19.08
C CYS A 183 19.42 1.42 18.56
N LEU A 184 19.93 1.40 17.33
CA LEU A 184 20.69 0.26 16.81
C LEU A 184 21.99 0.02 17.58
N VAL A 185 22.73 1.09 17.88
CA VAL A 185 23.97 1.02 18.65
C VAL A 185 23.69 0.51 20.07
N GLU A 186 22.63 0.99 20.72
CA GLU A 186 22.18 0.49 22.03
C GLU A 186 21.82 -1.01 21.99
N LEU A 187 21.09 -1.45 20.95
CA LEU A 187 20.77 -2.87 20.74
C LEU A 187 22.03 -3.72 20.58
N TYR A 188 23.02 -3.24 19.83
CA TYR A 188 24.30 -3.92 19.66
C TYR A 188 25.07 -4.03 20.97
N HIS A 189 25.18 -2.95 21.75
CA HIS A 189 25.85 -2.99 23.04
C HIS A 189 25.16 -3.92 24.03
N ALA A 190 23.82 -3.92 24.07
CA ALA A 190 23.04 -4.83 24.89
C ALA A 190 23.24 -6.30 24.46
N TYR A 191 23.28 -6.58 23.15
CA TYR A 191 23.61 -7.90 22.63
C TYR A 191 25.01 -8.33 23.07
N LYS A 192 26.02 -7.49 22.83
CA LYS A 192 27.44 -7.75 23.16
C LYS A 192 27.65 -8.04 24.64
N ALA A 193 27.00 -7.28 25.54
CA ALA A 193 27.13 -7.46 26.99
C ALA A 193 26.64 -8.84 27.48
N ASN A 194 25.76 -9.51 26.73
CA ASN A 194 25.19 -10.81 27.08
C ASN A 194 26.02 -12.02 26.58
N PHE A 195 27.13 -11.80 25.86
CA PHE A 195 28.04 -12.88 25.45
C PHE A 195 29.40 -12.74 26.16
N PRO A 196 29.86 -13.76 26.91
CA PRO A 196 31.20 -13.77 27.48
C PRO A 196 32.26 -13.66 26.38
N SER A 197 33.29 -12.84 26.65
CA SER A 197 34.38 -12.47 25.75
C SER A 197 35.13 -13.63 25.07
N ASP A 198 34.96 -14.87 25.55
CA ASP A 198 35.63 -16.06 25.00
C ASP A 198 35.03 -16.59 23.69
N THR A 199 33.82 -16.16 23.28
CA THR A 199 33.19 -16.63 22.03
C THR A 199 33.59 -15.80 20.79
N PHE A 200 34.19 -14.61 20.99
CA PHE A 200 34.56 -13.65 19.94
C PHE A 200 36.08 -13.37 19.90
N ARG A 201 36.92 -14.33 20.33
CA ARG A 201 38.38 -14.22 20.17
C ARG A 201 38.74 -14.20 18.69
N GLY A 202 38.83 -13.01 18.11
CA GLY A 202 39.25 -12.78 16.73
C GLY A 202 38.76 -11.48 16.10
N ILE A 203 37.74 -10.81 16.67
CA ILE A 203 37.28 -9.52 16.17
C ILE A 203 37.65 -8.45 17.19
N ASP A 204 38.73 -7.73 16.90
CA ASP A 204 39.21 -6.63 17.75
C ASP A 204 38.12 -5.57 17.86
N GLY A 205 37.65 -5.33 19.08
CA GLY A 205 36.41 -4.58 19.37
C GLY A 205 36.50 -3.07 19.11
N GLY A 206 37.67 -2.58 18.70
CA GLY A 206 37.92 -1.17 18.37
C GLY A 206 37.56 -0.75 16.95
N ASP A 207 37.32 -1.70 16.03
CA ASP A 207 37.10 -1.38 14.61
C ASP A 207 35.63 -1.42 14.20
N VAL A 208 34.77 -2.20 14.87
CA VAL A 208 33.37 -2.42 14.43
C VAL A 208 32.53 -1.14 14.43
N ASP A 209 32.70 -0.24 15.42
CA ASP A 209 31.98 1.04 15.45
C ASP A 209 32.42 1.96 14.31
N LYS A 210 33.71 1.91 13.95
CA LYS A 210 34.27 2.64 12.82
C LYS A 210 33.84 2.02 11.50
N GLU A 211 33.83 0.69 11.40
CA GLU A 211 33.48 -0.10 10.21
C GLU A 211 31.98 0.00 9.89
N LEU A 212 31.10 -0.05 10.90
CA LEU A 212 29.68 0.29 10.77
C LEU A 212 29.51 1.73 10.28
N MET A 213 30.21 2.69 10.90
CA MET A 213 30.12 4.09 10.49
C MET A 213 30.67 4.33 9.08
N GLU A 214 31.76 3.67 8.68
CA GLU A 214 32.41 3.76 7.36
C GLU A 214 31.53 3.11 6.27
N MET A 215 30.90 1.97 6.58
CA MET A 215 29.92 1.27 5.72
C MET A 215 28.71 2.16 5.37
N TYR A 216 28.28 3.01 6.31
CA TYR A 216 27.19 3.96 6.07
C TYR A 216 27.66 5.30 5.47
N LYS A 217 28.94 5.66 5.55
CA LYS A 217 29.48 6.96 5.12
C LYS A 217 29.83 7.03 3.63
N ASN A 218 30.22 5.91 3.00
CA ASN A 218 30.88 5.92 1.68
C ASN A 218 30.15 5.17 0.52
N ASP A 219 28.86 4.83 0.61
CA ASP A 219 28.27 3.84 -0.33
C ASP A 219 27.53 4.41 -1.59
N PRO A 220 27.87 3.97 -2.83
CA PRO A 220 27.18 4.23 -4.11
C PRO A 220 25.70 3.81 -4.24
N VAL A 221 25.10 3.12 -3.27
CA VAL A 221 23.71 2.57 -3.34
C VAL A 221 22.64 3.62 -3.70
N LYS A 222 22.89 4.90 -3.46
CA LYS A 222 21.98 6.01 -3.82
C LYS A 222 21.64 6.04 -5.32
N LEU A 223 22.60 5.68 -6.19
CA LEU A 223 22.42 5.67 -7.65
C LEU A 223 21.69 4.40 -8.14
N ASN A 224 22.05 3.25 -7.58
CA ASN A 224 21.48 1.96 -8.00
C ASN A 224 20.02 1.81 -7.53
N TYR A 225 19.65 2.41 -6.39
CA TYR A 225 18.28 2.49 -5.91
C TYR A 225 17.42 3.48 -6.73
N HIS A 226 17.97 4.64 -7.11
CA HIS A 226 17.26 5.56 -8.01
C HIS A 226 16.98 4.90 -9.36
N LEU A 227 17.92 4.11 -9.87
CA LEU A 227 17.74 3.29 -11.07
C LEU A 227 16.66 2.20 -10.88
N LYS A 228 16.70 1.44 -9.78
CA LYS A 228 15.70 0.40 -9.48
C LYS A 228 14.28 0.96 -9.28
N MET A 229 14.14 2.04 -8.53
CA MET A 229 12.86 2.73 -8.34
C MET A 229 12.40 3.48 -9.59
N SER A 230 13.31 3.94 -10.46
CA SER A 230 12.95 4.46 -11.78
C SER A 230 12.43 3.35 -12.70
N HIS A 231 12.99 2.14 -12.63
CA HIS A 231 12.53 0.99 -13.39
C HIS A 231 11.17 0.51 -12.91
N ILE A 232 10.95 0.38 -11.60
CA ILE A 232 9.63 0.04 -11.05
C ILE A 232 8.57 1.08 -11.46
N ARG A 233 8.89 2.38 -11.37
CA ARG A 233 8.02 3.48 -11.85
C ARG A 233 7.74 3.40 -13.36
N LYS A 234 8.72 3.02 -14.17
CA LYS A 234 8.54 2.82 -15.62
C LYS A 234 7.68 1.59 -15.92
N THR A 235 7.90 0.46 -15.26
CA THR A 235 7.13 -0.77 -15.47
C THR A 235 5.67 -0.61 -15.03
N GLN A 236 5.39 0.09 -13.93
CA GLN A 236 4.02 0.35 -13.47
C GLN A 236 3.29 1.37 -14.35
N ASN A 237 3.96 2.44 -14.80
CA ASN A 237 3.38 3.38 -15.77
C ASN A 237 3.13 2.72 -17.13
N GLN A 238 4.03 1.85 -17.60
CA GLN A 238 3.88 1.18 -18.89
C GLN A 238 2.69 0.21 -18.90
N VAL A 239 2.40 -0.47 -17.78
CA VAL A 239 1.18 -1.27 -17.60
C VAL A 239 -0.08 -0.38 -17.57
N TYR A 240 -0.03 0.79 -16.91
CA TYR A 240 -1.14 1.75 -16.89
C TYR A 240 -1.46 2.31 -18.30
N TYR A 241 -0.45 2.74 -19.06
CA TYR A 241 -0.62 3.26 -20.42
C TYR A 241 -1.00 2.16 -21.43
N GLN A 242 -0.44 0.95 -21.32
CA GLN A 242 -0.83 -0.18 -22.18
C GLN A 242 -2.31 -0.55 -21.96
N THR A 243 -2.78 -0.58 -20.71
CA THR A 243 -4.19 -0.86 -20.40
C THR A 243 -5.13 0.22 -20.94
N LYS A 244 -4.71 1.48 -20.92
CA LYS A 244 -5.47 2.62 -21.47
C LYS A 244 -5.51 2.58 -23.01
N LEU A 245 -4.38 2.34 -23.68
CA LEU A 245 -4.29 2.22 -25.15
C LEU A 245 -5.06 1.01 -25.71
N THR A 246 -5.00 -0.16 -25.06
CA THR A 246 -5.78 -1.33 -25.51
C THR A 246 -7.29 -1.17 -25.32
N SER A 247 -7.71 -0.31 -24.38
CA SER A 247 -9.13 0.00 -24.15
C SER A 247 -9.65 1.01 -25.18
N THR A 248 -8.85 2.01 -25.57
CA THR A 248 -9.23 2.98 -26.61
C THR A 248 -9.19 2.38 -28.02
N CYS A 249 -8.26 1.46 -28.32
CA CYS A 249 -8.20 0.80 -29.63
C CYS A 249 -9.31 -0.22 -29.88
N ARG A 250 -9.98 -0.74 -28.84
CA ARG A 250 -11.14 -1.64 -28.97
C ARG A 250 -12.48 -0.94 -29.18
N ILE A 251 -12.51 0.39 -29.14
CA ILE A 251 -13.72 1.21 -29.38
C ILE A 251 -13.73 1.75 -30.83
N LEU A 252 -12.64 1.58 -31.58
CA LEU A 252 -12.48 2.07 -32.96
C LEU A 252 -12.33 0.96 -34.03
N LEU A 253 -12.69 -0.28 -33.70
CA LEU A 253 -12.88 -1.40 -34.63
C LEU A 253 -14.18 -2.12 -34.28
#